data_AF-A0A2E0KV84-F1
#
_entry.id   AF-A0A2E0KV84-F1
#
_cell.length_a   1.000
_cell.length_b   1.000
_cell.length_c   1.000
_cell.angle_alpha   90.00
_cell.angle_beta   90.00
_cell.angle_gamma   90.00
#
_symmetry.space_group_name_H-M   'P 1'
#
loop_
_entity.id
_entity.type
_entity.pdbx_description
1 polymer ?
#
loop_
_entity_poly.entity_id
_entity_poly.type
_entity_poly.pdbx_seq_one_letter_code
_entity_poly.pdbx_strand_id
1 'polypeptide(L)'
;MTDMITIQGKVTEDGQLIVQLPPDAPRGDVEITVKKVITHTPEEEAAADAEFEALMNDPTTFTGLGLSAEEILNSPVYGIWADRTDMVDSAEYVRQLRRRNREQRLNRED
;
A
#
# COMPACT_ATOMS: atom_id res chain seq x y z
N MET A 1 -21.88 10.60 -9.81
CA MET A 1 -21.14 9.47 -10.41
C MET A 1 -20.05 10.10 -11.24
N THR A 2 -18.79 9.75 -10.99
CA THR A 2 -17.65 10.31 -11.71
C THR A 2 -17.28 9.31 -12.80
N ASP A 3 -17.59 9.63 -14.05
CA ASP A 3 -17.24 8.78 -15.18
C ASP A 3 -15.74 8.92 -15.45
N MET A 4 -14.96 7.91 -15.07
CA MET A 4 -13.52 7.86 -15.29
C MET A 4 -13.22 7.05 -16.55
N ILE A 5 -12.68 7.71 -17.59
CA ILE A 5 -12.21 7.03 -18.80
C ILE A 5 -10.68 7.00 -18.78
N THR A 6 -10.11 5.81 -18.83
CA THR A 6 -8.65 5.63 -18.99
C THR A 6 -8.31 5.52 -20.48
N ILE A 7 -7.56 6.48 -21.00
CA ILE A 7 -7.12 6.48 -22.40
C ILE A 7 -5.60 6.30 -22.42
N GLN A 8 -5.14 5.27 -23.13
CA GLN A 8 -3.71 5.07 -23.38
C GLN A 8 -3.29 5.96 -24.56
N GLY A 9 -2.42 6.93 -24.28
CA GLY A 9 -1.84 7.83 -25.29
C GLY A 9 -0.32 7.70 -25.29
N LYS A 10 0.30 7.90 -26.46
CA LYS A 10 1.76 8.01 -26.59
C LYS A 10 2.14 9.48 -26.60
N VAL A 11 3.14 9.85 -25.80
CA VAL A 11 3.77 11.17 -25.88
C VAL A 11 4.75 11.15 -27.04
N THR A 12 4.66 12.12 -27.95
CA THR A 12 5.56 12.24 -29.10
C THR A 12 6.94 12.72 -28.67
N GLU A 13 7.94 12.60 -29.55
CA GLU A 13 9.31 13.08 -29.30
C GLU A 13 9.36 14.60 -29.05
N ASP A 14 8.39 15.35 -29.59
CA ASP A 14 8.21 16.78 -29.38
C ASP A 14 7.49 17.13 -28.06
N GLY A 15 7.18 16.12 -27.23
CA GLY A 15 6.51 16.30 -25.94
C GLY A 15 5.00 16.55 -26.03
N GLN A 16 4.37 16.26 -27.17
CA GLN A 16 2.92 16.40 -27.34
C GLN A 16 2.19 15.12 -26.95
N LEU A 17 1.13 15.23 -26.15
CA LEU A 17 0.24 14.12 -25.83
C LEU A 17 -0.94 14.11 -26.81
N ILE A 18 -0.95 13.14 -27.73
CA ILE A 18 -2.07 12.94 -28.65
C ILE A 18 -3.04 11.93 -28.01
N VAL A 19 -4.23 12.40 -27.64
CA VAL A 19 -5.30 11.58 -27.07
C VAL A 19 -6.47 11.57 -28.03
N GLN A 20 -6.90 10.38 -28.47
CA GLN A 20 -8.16 10.23 -29.22
C GLN A 20 -9.28 9.93 -28.23
N LEU A 21 -10.20 10.88 -28.08
CA LEU A 21 -11.39 10.71 -27.26
C LEU A 21 -12.41 9.83 -28.01
N PRO A 22 -12.95 8.77 -27.39
CA PRO A 22 -14.04 8.01 -27.98
C PRO A 22 -15.30 8.89 -28.13
N PRO A 23 -16.21 8.56 -29.07
CA PRO A 23 -17.41 9.36 -29.32
C PRO A 23 -18.38 9.42 -28.11
N ASP A 24 -18.21 8.51 -27.15
CA ASP A 24 -18.99 8.41 -25.91
C ASP A 24 -18.29 9.08 -24.71
N ALA A 25 -17.24 9.86 -24.95
CA ALA A 25 -16.56 10.59 -23.88
C ALA A 25 -17.46 11.67 -23.27
N PRO A 26 -17.41 11.86 -21.93
CA PRO A 26 -18.19 12.89 -21.26
C PRO A 26 -17.82 14.27 -21.80
N ARG A 27 -18.85 15.10 -22.01
CA ARG A 27 -18.68 16.49 -22.47
C ARG A 27 -18.62 17.42 -21.27
N GLY A 28 -17.68 18.35 -21.27
CA GLY A 28 -17.48 19.31 -20.18
C GLY A 28 -16.01 19.48 -19.82
N ASP A 29 -15.75 20.04 -18.65
CA ASP A 29 -14.40 20.16 -18.10
C ASP A 29 -13.88 18.77 -17.68
N VAL A 30 -12.69 18.40 -18.16
CA VAL A 30 -12.06 17.09 -17.91
C VAL A 30 -10.68 17.30 -17.31
N GLU A 31 -10.39 16.56 -16.24
CA GLU A 31 -9.06 16.52 -15.62
C GLU A 31 -8.23 15.37 -16.24
N ILE A 32 -7.02 15.69 -16.72
CA ILE A 32 -6.10 14.71 -17.32
C ILE A 32 -4.92 14.51 -16.36
N THR A 33 -4.75 13.29 -15.85
CA THR A 33 -3.58 12.91 -15.06
C THR A 33 -2.57 12.16 -15.93
N VAL A 34 -1.41 12.77 -16.18
CA VAL A 34 -0.31 12.11 -16.91
C VAL A 34 0.58 11.38 -15.90
N LYS A 35 0.67 10.05 -16.03
CA LYS A 35 1.61 9.22 -15.27
C LYS A 35 2.68 8.68 -16.21
N LYS A 36 3.95 8.89 -15.87
CA LYS A 36 5.06 8.26 -16.59
C LYS A 36 5.03 6.77 -16.29
N VAL A 37 4.66 5.97 -17.29
CA VAL A 37 4.80 4.51 -17.23
C VAL A 37 6.25 4.21 -17.57
N ILE A 38 7.02 3.80 -16.58
CA ILE A 38 8.35 3.25 -16.79
C ILE A 38 8.12 1.78 -17.15
N THR A 39 8.13 1.47 -18.44
CA THR A 39 8.20 0.08 -18.91
C THR A 39 9.65 -0.37 -18.79
N HIS A 40 9.90 -1.27 -17.85
CA HIS A 40 11.16 -1.98 -17.80
C HIS A 40 11.22 -2.98 -18.96
N THR A 41 12.38 -3.09 -19.59
CA THR A 41 12.64 -4.20 -20.50
C THR A 41 12.77 -5.50 -19.70
N PRO A 42 12.50 -6.68 -20.29
CA PRO A 42 12.66 -7.95 -19.59
C PRO A 42 14.08 -8.16 -19.02
N GLU A 43 15.09 -7.60 -19.67
CA GLU A 43 16.48 -7.61 -19.18
C GLU A 43 16.68 -6.72 -17.95
N GLU A 44 16.05 -5.54 -17.90
CA GLU A 44 16.09 -4.66 -16.73
C GLU A 44 15.31 -5.24 -15.55
N GLU A 45 14.18 -5.90 -15.79
CA GLU A 45 13.44 -6.62 -14.74
C GLU A 45 14.28 -7.77 -14.17
N ALA A 46 14.91 -8.58 -15.04
CA ALA A 46 15.78 -9.66 -14.60
C ALA A 46 17.02 -9.14 -13.82
N ALA A 47 17.57 -7.99 -14.22
CA ALA A 47 18.67 -7.35 -13.51
C ALA A 47 18.23 -6.83 -12.13
N ALA A 48 17.05 -6.21 -12.03
CA ALA A 48 16.48 -5.72 -10.78
C ALA A 48 16.16 -6.87 -9.82
N ASP A 49 15.62 -7.98 -10.33
CA ASP A 49 15.34 -9.18 -9.54
C ASP A 49 16.64 -9.80 -8.99
N ALA A 50 17.68 -9.89 -9.83
CA ALA A 50 18.98 -10.40 -9.41
C ALA A 50 19.66 -9.48 -8.36
N GLU A 51 19.54 -8.17 -8.52
CA GLU A 51 20.03 -7.19 -7.54
C GLU A 51 19.28 -7.30 -6.21
N PHE A 52 17.96 -7.45 -6.26
CA PHE A 52 17.12 -7.64 -5.08
C PHE A 52 17.44 -8.96 -4.35
N GLU A 53 17.64 -10.05 -5.08
CA GLU A 53 18.01 -11.35 -4.51
C GLU A 53 19.41 -11.31 -3.88
N ALA A 54 20.37 -10.61 -4.49
CA ALA A 54 21.69 -10.40 -3.92
C ALA A 54 21.62 -9.58 -2.62
N LEU A 55 20.77 -8.55 -2.59
CA LEU A 55 20.53 -7.73 -1.41
C LEU A 55 19.88 -8.55 -0.27
N MET A 56 18.94 -9.44 -0.61
CA MET A 56 18.24 -10.28 0.35
C MET A 56 19.12 -11.37 0.97
N ASN A 57 20.08 -11.88 0.19
CA ASN A 57 21.04 -12.88 0.64
C ASN A 57 22.31 -12.26 1.25
N ASP A 58 22.41 -10.93 1.31
CA ASP A 58 23.52 -10.25 1.93
C ASP A 58 23.44 -10.39 3.47
N PRO A 59 24.38 -11.13 4.08
CA PRO A 59 24.41 -11.37 5.52
C PRO A 59 24.80 -10.14 6.34
N THR A 60 25.04 -8.99 5.70
CA THR A 60 25.40 -7.72 6.36
C THR A 60 24.32 -6.65 6.24
N THR A 61 23.53 -6.68 5.16
CA THR A 61 22.50 -5.66 4.89
C THR A 61 21.13 -6.04 5.47
N PHE A 62 20.83 -7.35 5.58
CA PHE A 62 19.53 -7.86 6.06
C PHE A 62 19.58 -8.57 7.42
N THR A 63 20.64 -8.39 8.22
CA THR A 63 20.65 -8.77 9.64
C THR A 63 19.76 -7.82 10.43
N GLY A 64 18.44 -8.06 10.43
CA GLY A 64 17.50 -7.31 11.27
C GLY A 64 16.12 -6.99 10.67
N LEU A 65 15.81 -7.44 9.44
CA LEU A 65 14.48 -7.21 8.85
C LEU A 65 13.41 -8.24 9.24
N GLY A 66 13.81 -9.27 9.98
CA GLY A 66 12.91 -10.10 10.75
C GLY A 66 13.66 -10.61 11.98
N LEU A 67 13.15 -10.27 13.17
CA LEU A 67 13.48 -11.07 14.35
C LEU A 67 13.16 -12.53 14.00
N SER A 68 14.05 -13.46 14.31
CA SER A 68 13.75 -14.88 14.22
C SER A 68 12.48 -15.19 15.03
N ALA A 69 11.75 -16.26 14.70
CA ALA A 69 10.54 -16.63 15.44
C ALA A 69 10.79 -16.74 16.96
N GLU A 70 11.98 -17.17 17.35
CA GLU A 70 12.46 -17.22 18.73
C GLU A 70 12.68 -15.82 19.33
N GLU A 71 13.31 -14.91 18.61
CA GLU A 71 13.49 -13.51 19.03
C GLU A 71 12.18 -12.72 19.06
N ILE A 72 11.22 -13.04 18.20
CA ILE A 72 9.86 -12.50 18.25
C ILE A 72 9.18 -12.94 19.54
N LEU A 73 9.24 -14.24 19.86
CA LEU A 73 8.63 -14.79 21.08
C LEU A 73 9.28 -14.26 22.36
N ASN A 74 10.59 -14.02 22.32
CA ASN A 74 11.36 -13.46 23.44
C ASN A 74 11.39 -11.92 23.43
N SER A 75 10.72 -11.26 22.48
CA SER A 75 10.66 -9.80 22.41
C SER A 75 9.85 -9.25 23.58
N PRO A 76 10.32 -8.20 24.27
CA PRO A 76 9.55 -7.52 25.32
C PRO A 76 8.19 -6.98 24.84
N VAL A 77 7.99 -6.87 23.52
CA VAL A 77 6.76 -6.37 22.89
C VAL A 77 5.72 -7.48 22.70
N TYR A 78 6.16 -8.71 22.45
CA TYR A 78 5.28 -9.87 22.37
C TYR A 78 4.92 -10.31 23.79
N GLY A 79 3.63 -10.45 24.07
CA GLY A 79 3.17 -10.81 25.41
C GLY A 79 2.98 -9.64 26.38
N ILE A 80 3.15 -8.37 25.99
CA ILE A 80 2.76 -7.19 26.82
C ILE A 80 1.28 -7.30 27.30
N TRP A 81 0.46 -7.99 26.52
CA TRP A 81 -0.95 -8.23 26.79
C TRP A 81 -1.19 -9.39 27.77
N ALA A 82 -0.19 -10.28 27.98
CA ALA A 82 -0.32 -11.45 28.84
C ALA A 82 -0.48 -11.06 30.33
N ASP A 83 0.15 -9.96 30.74
CA ASP A 83 0.09 -9.45 32.12
C ASP A 83 -1.08 -8.48 32.35
N ARG A 84 -1.89 -8.22 31.32
CA ARG A 84 -3.05 -7.31 31.41
C ARG A 84 -4.26 -8.01 32.01
N THR A 85 -4.50 -7.76 33.29
CA THR A 85 -5.67 -8.28 34.02
C THR A 85 -7.00 -7.66 33.58
N ASP A 86 -6.97 -6.54 32.85
CA ASP A 86 -8.16 -5.90 32.28
C ASP A 86 -8.64 -6.56 30.98
N MET A 87 -7.88 -7.50 30.42
CA MET A 87 -8.21 -8.26 29.22
C MET A 87 -8.42 -9.75 29.51
N VAL A 88 -9.46 -10.07 30.28
CA VAL A 88 -9.80 -11.46 30.63
C VAL A 88 -10.27 -12.26 29.41
N ASP A 89 -10.97 -11.63 28.47
CA ASP A 89 -11.34 -12.20 27.17
C ASP A 89 -10.90 -11.23 26.05
N SER A 90 -9.90 -11.64 25.27
CA SER A 90 -9.35 -10.85 24.17
C SER A 90 -10.38 -10.59 23.06
N ALA A 91 -11.25 -11.54 22.78
CA ALA A 91 -12.30 -11.38 21.77
C ALA A 91 -13.40 -10.43 22.25
N GLU A 92 -13.73 -10.46 23.54
CA GLU A 92 -14.64 -9.48 24.14
C GLU A 92 -14.02 -8.07 24.17
N TYR A 93 -12.75 -7.95 24.57
CA TYR A 93 -12.05 -6.68 24.59
C TYR A 93 -12.02 -6.01 23.21
N VAL A 94 -11.71 -6.75 22.15
CA VAL A 94 -11.73 -6.24 20.77
C VAL A 94 -13.14 -5.81 20.34
N ARG A 95 -14.18 -6.54 20.76
CA ARG A 95 -15.59 -6.16 20.51
C ARG A 95 -15.93 -4.83 21.18
N GLN A 96 -15.54 -4.66 22.44
CA GLN A 96 -15.76 -3.41 23.20
C GLN A 96 -14.98 -2.23 22.58
N LEU A 97 -13.73 -2.44 22.15
CA LEU A 97 -12.92 -1.41 21.50
C LEU A 97 -13.56 -0.93 20.18
N ARG A 98 -14.03 -1.87 19.34
CA ARG A 98 -14.75 -1.53 18.11
C ARG A 98 -16.04 -0.75 18.38
N ARG A 99 -16.76 -1.09 19.45
CA ARG A 99 -17.96 -0.35 19.86
C ARG A 99 -17.62 1.09 20.28
N ARG A 100 -16.65 1.27 21.16
CA ARG A 100 -16.21 2.61 21.63
C ARG A 100 -15.75 3.51 20.48
N ASN A 101 -15.01 2.95 19.52
CA ASN A 101 -14.57 3.71 18.35
C ASN A 101 -15.73 4.14 17.45
N ARG A 102 -16.80 3.34 17.33
CA ARG A 102 -18.01 3.76 16.60
C ARG A 102 -18.72 4.90 17.31
N GLU A 103 -18.90 4.79 18.62
CA GLU A 103 -19.53 5.84 19.45
C GLU A 103 -18.74 7.15 19.40
N GLN A 104 -17.40 7.09 19.43
CA GLN A 104 -16.54 8.28 19.28
C GLN A 104 -16.61 8.93 17.90
N ARG A 105 -16.79 8.14 16.83
CA ARG A 105 -16.95 8.68 15.47
C ARG A 105 -18.28 9.41 15.33
N LEU A 106 -19.35 8.82 15.85
CA LEU A 106 -20.69 9.43 15.85
C LEU A 106 -20.70 10.74 16.65
N ASN A 107 -20.10 10.76 17.85
CA ASN A 107 -20.05 11.96 18.69
C ASN A 107 -19.07 13.05 18.19
N ARG A 108 -18.28 12.77 17.14
CA ARG A 108 -17.37 13.76 16.52
C ARG A 108 -18.00 14.44 15.30
N GLU A 109 -19.12 13.89 14.80
CA GLU A 109 -19.85 14.37 13.64
C GLU A 109 -21.08 15.23 14.03
N ASP A 110 -21.34 15.41 15.33
CA ASP A 110 -22.26 16.40 15.93
C ASP A 110 -21.50 17.65 16.43
#